data_AF-F6GIK1-F1
#
_entry.id   AF-F6GIK1-F1
#
_cell.length_a   1.000
_cell.length_b   1.000
_cell.length_c   1.000
_cell.angle_alpha   90.00
_cell.angle_beta   90.00
_cell.angle_gamma   90.00
#
_symmetry.space_group_name_H-M   'P 1'
#
loop_
_entity.id
_entity.type
_entity.pdbx_description
1 polymer ?
#
loop_
_entity_poly.entity_id
_entity_poly.type
_entity_poly.pdbx_seq_one_letter_code
_entity_poly.pdbx_strand_id
1 'polypeptide(L)'
;MSNQLKINGKILNKAKVLNLIEKNSTIEAVKYVKDETNLSLKDSKDIVDNLLENPEFYGGAENTIIEPTITERNVIVKNKERNFKGSHVLKNKQTKAKNSIIIFLLIVVLILTYFLLK
;
A
#
# COMPACT_ATOMS: atom_id res chain seq x y z
N MET A 1 -15.71 -14.50 16.31
CA MET A 1 -15.04 -14.44 14.99
C MET A 1 -13.55 -14.59 15.20
N SER A 2 -12.87 -15.40 14.40
CA SER A 2 -11.43 -15.62 14.52
C SER A 2 -10.67 -14.35 14.14
N ASN A 3 -10.00 -13.72 15.11
CA ASN A 3 -9.20 -12.50 14.90
C ASN A 3 -7.82 -12.78 14.26
N GLN A 4 -7.62 -13.98 13.74
CA GLN A 4 -6.35 -14.49 13.24
C GLN A 4 -6.53 -15.09 11.85
N LEU A 5 -5.65 -14.72 10.93
CA LEU A 5 -5.55 -15.29 9.59
C LEU A 5 -4.25 -16.09 9.50
N LYS A 6 -4.31 -17.32 9.00
CA LYS A 6 -3.10 -18.10 8.70
C LYS A 6 -2.69 -17.84 7.26
N ILE A 7 -1.61 -17.10 7.05
CA ILE A 7 -1.08 -16.73 5.73
C ILE A 7 0.37 -17.21 5.66
N ASN A 8 0.71 -17.97 4.61
CA ASN A 8 2.06 -18.52 4.43
C ASN A 8 2.58 -19.28 5.66
N GLY A 9 1.71 -20.10 6.27
CA GLY A 9 2.03 -20.83 7.51
C GLY A 9 2.11 -19.99 8.79
N LYS A 10 2.07 -18.66 8.70
CA LYS A 10 2.18 -17.74 9.83
C LYS A 10 0.84 -17.17 10.26
N ILE A 11 0.73 -16.82 11.54
CA ILE A 11 -0.47 -16.24 12.14
C ILE A 11 -0.39 -14.73 12.03
N LEU A 12 -1.33 -14.13 11.31
CA LEU A 12 -1.49 -12.69 11.13
C LEU A 12 -2.71 -12.21 11.92
N ASN A 13 -2.58 -11.10 12.64
CA ASN A 13 -3.71 -10.51 13.36
C ASN A 13 -4.63 -9.74 12.38
N LYS A 14 -5.80 -10.33 12.07
CA LYS A 14 -6.80 -9.76 11.16
C LYS A 14 -7.29 -8.40 11.66
N ALA A 15 -7.63 -8.32 12.94
CA ALA A 15 -8.21 -7.12 13.54
C ALA A 15 -7.24 -5.93 13.46
N LYS A 16 -5.94 -6.19 13.63
CA LYS A 16 -4.90 -5.15 13.49
C LYS A 16 -4.80 -4.63 12.05
N VAL A 17 -4.86 -5.51 11.05
CA VAL A 17 -4.85 -5.10 9.64
C VAL A 17 -6.09 -4.27 9.30
N LEU A 18 -7.27 -4.71 9.74
CA LEU A 18 -8.52 -3.96 9.54
C LEU A 18 -8.49 -2.59 10.21
N ASN A 19 -7.96 -2.47 11.43
CA ASN A 19 -7.82 -1.18 12.09
C ASN A 19 -6.89 -0.22 11.34
N LEU A 20 -5.80 -0.72 10.75
CA LEU A 20 -4.90 0.09 9.92
C LEU A 20 -5.57 0.52 8.60
N ILE A 21 -6.40 -0.35 8.02
CA ILE A 21 -7.21 -0.04 6.85
C ILE A 21 -8.23 1.07 7.16
N GLU A 22 -8.99 0.94 8.25
CA GLU A 22 -9.98 1.93 8.70
C GLU A 22 -9.37 3.32 8.94
N LYS A 23 -8.12 3.36 9.41
CA LYS A 23 -7.35 4.60 9.63
C LYS A 23 -6.80 5.24 8.36
N ASN A 24 -7.13 4.71 7.17
CA ASN A 24 -6.52 5.08 5.88
C ASN A 24 -4.99 4.87 5.82
N SER A 25 -4.43 4.08 6.74
CA SER A 25 -3.00 3.75 6.79
C SER A 25 -2.68 2.48 5.99
N THR A 26 -3.06 2.46 4.71
CA THR A 26 -2.89 1.27 3.84
C THR A 26 -1.43 0.86 3.68
N ILE A 27 -0.51 1.81 3.64
CA ILE A 27 0.95 1.53 3.58
C ILE A 27 1.43 0.80 4.83
N GLU A 28 0.95 1.20 6.01
CA GLU A 28 1.30 0.57 7.28
C GLU A 28 0.68 -0.84 7.39
N ALA A 29 -0.55 -1.00 6.89
CA ALA A 29 -1.19 -2.32 6.79
C ALA A 29 -0.37 -3.27 5.91
N VAL A 30 0.06 -2.82 4.72
CA VAL A 30 0.88 -3.63 3.81
C VAL A 30 2.23 -3.98 4.44
N LYS A 31 2.87 -3.02 5.10
CA LYS A 31 4.11 -3.25 5.83
C LYS A 31 3.92 -4.29 6.93
N TYR A 32 2.85 -4.17 7.73
CA TYR A 32 2.55 -5.13 8.80
C TYR A 32 2.34 -6.54 8.25
N VAL A 33 1.55 -6.71 7.18
CA VAL A 33 1.35 -8.01 6.54
C VAL A 33 2.68 -8.59 6.05
N LYS A 34 3.50 -7.78 5.37
CA LYS A 34 4.81 -8.20 4.86
C LYS A 34 5.73 -8.67 5.98
N ASP A 35 5.85 -7.88 7.04
CA ASP A 35 6.79 -8.15 8.14
C ASP A 35 6.36 -9.39 8.94
N GLU A 36 5.05 -9.58 9.16
CA GLU A 36 4.55 -10.77 9.83
C GLU A 36 4.66 -12.02 8.95
N THR A 37 4.29 -11.94 7.67
CA THR A 37 4.15 -13.12 6.79
C THR A 37 5.41 -13.47 5.98
N ASN A 38 6.41 -12.58 5.94
CA ASN A 38 7.57 -12.63 5.03
C ASN A 38 7.19 -12.77 3.54
N LEU A 39 5.99 -12.34 3.17
CA LEU A 39 5.55 -12.35 1.77
C LEU A 39 6.24 -11.27 0.94
N SER A 40 6.13 -11.40 -0.39
CA SER A 40 6.54 -10.33 -1.29
C SER A 40 5.69 -9.07 -1.03
N LEU A 41 6.22 -7.89 -1.40
CA LEU A 41 5.48 -6.63 -1.29
C LEU A 41 4.16 -6.68 -2.07
N LYS A 42 4.17 -7.39 -3.21
CA LYS A 42 3.00 -7.58 -4.05
C LYS A 42 1.92 -8.38 -3.33
N ASP A 43 2.26 -9.56 -2.80
CA ASP A 43 1.26 -10.43 -2.17
C ASP A 43 0.74 -9.81 -0.86
N SER A 44 1.60 -9.08 -0.14
CA SER A 44 1.20 -8.31 1.05
C SER A 44 0.20 -7.22 0.71
N LYS A 45 0.39 -6.54 -0.43
CA LYS A 45 -0.56 -5.55 -0.95
C LYS A 45 -1.88 -6.19 -1.36
N ASP A 46 -1.82 -7.31 -2.07
CA ASP A 46 -3.01 -8.03 -2.54
C ASP A 46 -3.89 -8.48 -1.36
N ILE A 47 -3.28 -8.93 -0.24
CA ILE A 47 -4.01 -9.29 0.98
C ILE A 47 -4.75 -8.08 1.59
N VAL A 48 -4.07 -6.93 1.68
CA VAL A 48 -4.66 -5.70 2.24
C VAL A 48 -5.78 -5.17 1.34
N ASP A 49 -5.58 -5.18 0.02
CA ASP A 49 -6.58 -4.75 -0.95
C ASP A 49 -7.85 -5.63 -0.88
N ASN A 50 -7.67 -6.95 -0.77
CA ASN A 50 -8.80 -7.89 -0.62
C ASN A 50 -9.57 -7.64 0.68
N LEU A 51 -8.88 -7.35 1.79
CA LEU A 51 -9.49 -6.99 3.07
C LEU A 51 -10.17 -5.61 3.05
N LEU A 52 -9.66 -4.69 2.23
CA LEU A 52 -10.27 -3.38 1.99
C LEU A 52 -11.56 -3.50 1.17
N GLU A 53 -11.56 -4.31 0.10
CA GLU A 53 -12.77 -4.58 -0.70
C GLU A 53 -13.81 -5.38 0.10
N ASN A 54 -13.36 -6.37 0.88
CA ASN A 54 -14.23 -7.22 1.69
C ASN A 54 -13.51 -7.67 2.99
N PRO A 55 -13.91 -7.17 4.17
CA PRO A 55 -13.32 -7.57 5.45
C PRO A 55 -13.41 -9.08 5.76
N GLU A 56 -14.39 -9.77 5.18
CA GLU A 56 -14.61 -11.21 5.33
C GLU A 56 -14.04 -12.05 4.16
N PHE A 57 -13.24 -11.45 3.28
CA PHE A 57 -12.64 -12.14 2.13
C PHE A 57 -11.91 -13.43 2.51
N TYR A 58 -11.24 -13.44 3.68
CA TYR A 58 -10.52 -14.58 4.23
C TYR A 58 -11.23 -15.25 5.43
N GLY A 59 -12.50 -14.90 5.68
CA GLY A 59 -13.30 -15.36 6.84
C GLY A 59 -14.15 -16.62 6.60
N GLY A 60 -14.14 -17.17 5.39
CA GLY A 60 -14.81 -18.44 5.08
C GLY A 60 -14.08 -19.63 5.69
N ALA A 61 -14.84 -20.65 6.11
CA ALA A 61 -14.34 -21.82 6.83
C ALA A 61 -13.05 -22.41 6.22
N GLU A 62 -12.02 -22.48 7.07
CA GLU A 62 -10.83 -23.31 6.92
C GLU A 62 -9.81 -22.88 5.84
N ASN A 63 -8.88 -22.01 6.28
CA ASN A 63 -7.46 -21.93 5.88
C ASN A 63 -7.13 -22.26 4.42
N THR A 64 -7.36 -21.32 3.50
CA THR A 64 -6.72 -21.39 2.17
C THR A 64 -5.33 -20.77 2.21
N ILE A 65 -4.37 -21.68 2.07
CA ILE A 65 -2.92 -21.54 2.06
C ILE A 65 -2.47 -20.68 0.87
N ILE A 66 -1.50 -19.79 1.07
CA ILE A 66 -0.67 -19.28 -0.03
C ILE A 66 0.78 -19.64 0.31
N GLU A 67 1.22 -20.79 -0.20
CA GLU A 67 2.62 -21.17 -0.31
C GLU A 67 3.21 -20.54 -1.58
N PRO A 68 4.47 -20.07 -1.55
CA PRO A 68 5.11 -19.47 -2.71
C PRO A 68 5.88 -20.55 -3.48
N THR A 69 5.23 -21.42 -4.27
CA THR A 69 5.94 -22.18 -5.32
C THR A 69 4.97 -22.58 -6.44
N ILE A 70 5.41 -22.33 -7.66
CA ILE A 70 4.79 -22.76 -8.91
C ILE A 70 4.47 -24.26 -8.84
N THR A 71 3.23 -24.63 -9.17
CA THR A 71 2.72 -25.85 -9.84
C THR A 71 1.47 -26.36 -9.13
N GLU A 72 0.42 -26.54 -9.94
CA GLU A 72 -0.88 -27.20 -9.64
C GLU A 72 -2.04 -26.33 -9.14
N ARG A 73 -2.87 -26.05 -10.15
CA ARG A 73 -4.15 -25.37 -10.21
C ARG A 73 -5.22 -26.29 -9.60
N ASN A 74 -5.69 -26.06 -8.37
CA ASN A 74 -7.00 -26.51 -7.88
C ASN A 74 -7.29 -26.02 -6.44
N VAL A 75 -7.85 -24.82 -6.26
CA VAL A 75 -8.96 -24.56 -5.32
C VAL A 75 -9.68 -23.30 -5.82
N ILE A 76 -11.00 -23.39 -5.86
CA ILE A 76 -11.95 -22.44 -6.41
C ILE A 76 -11.93 -21.13 -5.59
N VAL A 77 -11.20 -20.13 -6.04
CA VAL A 77 -11.54 -18.73 -5.81
C VAL A 77 -11.93 -18.17 -7.16
N LYS A 78 -13.22 -17.81 -7.30
CA LYS A 78 -13.81 -17.28 -8.53
C LYS A 78 -12.90 -16.21 -9.12
N ASN A 79 -12.40 -16.51 -10.32
CA ASN A 79 -11.59 -15.66 -11.15
C ASN A 79 -12.36 -14.37 -11.48
N LYS A 80 -12.18 -13.31 -10.68
CA LYS A 80 -12.41 -11.94 -11.15
C LYS A 80 -11.28 -11.72 -12.14
N GLU A 81 -11.60 -11.68 -13.43
CA GLU A 81 -10.64 -11.40 -14.51
C GLU A 81 -9.76 -10.23 -14.09
N ARG A 82 -8.52 -10.55 -13.72
CA ARG A 82 -7.59 -9.59 -13.19
C ARG A 82 -7.09 -8.79 -14.39
N ASN A 83 -7.60 -7.58 -14.55
CA ASN A 83 -6.95 -6.59 -15.40
C ASN A 83 -5.54 -6.40 -14.85
N PHE A 84 -4.55 -7.04 -15.49
CA PHE A 84 -3.14 -6.88 -15.20
C PHE A 84 -2.75 -5.43 -15.55
N LYS A 85 -2.99 -4.51 -14.63
CA LYS A 85 -2.43 -3.16 -14.65
C LYS A 85 -1.02 -3.20 -14.08
N GLY A 86 -0.16 -3.95 -14.76
CA GLY A 86 1.21 -4.23 -14.36
C GLY A 86 2.23 -3.78 -15.39
N SER A 87 2.30 -2.47 -15.65
CA SER A 87 3.58 -1.81 -15.95
C SER A 87 3.36 -0.29 -15.92
N HIS A 88 3.38 0.28 -14.73
CA HIS A 88 3.61 1.71 -14.59
C HIS A 88 4.73 1.89 -13.59
N VAL A 89 5.89 2.29 -14.10
CA VAL A 89 7.02 2.77 -13.31
C VAL A 89 6.46 3.85 -12.38
N LEU A 90 6.58 3.65 -11.07
CA LEU A 90 6.26 4.67 -10.06
C LEU A 90 7.12 5.89 -10.38
N LYS A 91 6.60 6.84 -11.17
CA LYS A 91 7.19 8.16 -11.27
C LYS A 91 7.00 8.79 -9.90
N ASN A 92 8.10 8.82 -9.13
CA ASN A 92 8.24 9.70 -7.99
C ASN A 92 7.84 11.10 -8.45
N LYS A 93 6.62 11.51 -8.10
CA LYS A 93 6.14 12.85 -8.39
C LYS A 93 6.82 13.76 -7.37
N GLN A 94 8.09 14.06 -7.63
CA GLN A 94 8.80 15.13 -6.98
C GLN A 94 8.00 16.40 -7.25
N THR A 95 7.27 16.86 -6.24
CA THR A 95 6.43 18.05 -6.31
C THR A 95 7.33 19.23 -6.67
N LYS A 96 7.13 19.79 -7.87
CA LYS A 96 7.82 20.98 -8.42
C LYS A 96 7.60 22.28 -7.62
N ALA A 97 7.14 22.19 -6.37
CA ALA A 97 6.83 23.36 -5.53
C ALA A 97 8.06 23.98 -4.85
N LYS A 98 9.22 23.30 -4.86
CA LYS A 98 10.40 23.78 -4.10
C LYS A 98 11.23 24.85 -4.82
N ASN A 99 11.05 25.04 -6.14
CA ASN A 99 11.92 25.94 -6.92
C ASN A 99 11.33 27.36 -7.12
N SER A 100 10.05 27.60 -6.78
CA SER A 100 9.46 28.94 -6.92
C SER A 100 9.76 29.87 -5.74
N ILE A 101 10.06 29.32 -4.55
CA ILE A 101 10.42 30.11 -3.36
C ILE A 101 11.68 30.95 -3.63
N ILE A 102 12.66 30.37 -4.34
CA ILE A 102 13.95 31.03 -4.60
C ILE A 102 13.75 32.24 -5.52
N ILE A 103 12.88 32.13 -6.53
CA ILE A 103 12.58 33.23 -7.47
C ILE A 103 11.85 34.36 -6.75
N PHE A 104 10.88 34.05 -5.88
CA PHE A 104 10.19 35.05 -5.08
C PHE A 104 11.14 35.78 -4.12
N LEU A 105 12.05 35.05 -3.45
CA LEU A 105 13.08 35.63 -2.59
C LEU A 105 13.97 36.63 -3.37
N LEU A 106 14.39 36.27 -4.58
CA LEU A 106 15.23 37.13 -5.44
C LEU A 106 14.53 38.42 -5.85
N ILE A 107 13.23 38.34 -6.19
CA ILE A 107 12.40 39.50 -6.53
C ILE A 107 12.25 40.45 -5.33
N VAL A 108 12.00 39.92 -4.13
CA VAL A 108 11.87 40.72 -2.90
C VAL A 108 13.17 41.47 -2.59
N VAL A 109 14.32 40.81 -2.73
CA VAL A 109 15.63 41.45 -2.52
C VAL A 109 15.86 42.59 -3.51
N LEU A 110 15.55 42.40 -4.79
CA LEU A 110 15.65 43.44 -5.83
C LEU A 110 14.78 44.68 -5.51
N ILE A 111 13.53 44.47 -5.07
CA ILE A 111 12.62 45.55 -4.68
C ILE A 111 13.19 46.36 -3.51
N LEU A 112 13.69 45.69 -2.46
CA LEU A 112 14.29 46.34 -1.30
C LEU A 112 15.52 47.18 -1.70
N THR A 113 16.39 46.64 -2.56
CA THR A 113 17.56 47.39 -3.04
C THR A 113 17.18 48.60 -3.88
N TYR A 114 16.15 48.50 -4.71
CA TYR A 114 15.64 49.65 -5.47
C TYR A 114 15.09 50.74 -4.56
N PHE A 115 14.37 50.35 -3.50
CA PHE A 115 13.79 51.29 -2.53
C PHE A 115 14.86 51.99 -1.68
N LEU A 116 15.99 51.34 -1.39
CA LEU A 116 17.09 51.92 -0.63
C LEU A 116 17.97 52.87 -1.47
N LEU A 117 18.00 52.69 -2.79
CA LEU A 117 18.83 53.47 -3.71
C LEU A 117 18.09 54.68 -4.31
N LYS A 118 16.76 54.69 -4.21
CA LYS A 118 15.90 55.80 -4.62
C LYS A 118 15.54 56.69 -3.44
#